data_AF-A0A485C5K0-F1
#
_entry.id   AF-A0A485C5K0-F1
#
_cell.length_a   1.000
_cell.length_b   1.000
_cell.length_c   1.000
_cell.angle_alpha   90.00
_cell.angle_beta   90.00
_cell.angle_gamma   90.00
#
_symmetry.space_group_name_H-M   'P 1'
#
loop_
_entity.id
_entity.type
_entity.pdbx_description
1 polymer ?
#
loop_
_entity_poly.entity_id
_entity_poly.type
_entity_poly.pdbx_seq_one_letter_code
_entity_poly.pdbx_strand_id
1 'polypeptide(L)'
;MNTKIFEDNILSRNDIAVRYVFQKMFSPQGTLVAVECLSRFDNLSISPEDFFRHATAAVRERIFLEQLALIEKHKAWFLRNHISATINVDDHILNLLRQKDIKAKVAALTCVHFEVTENAENLLHNSLAAWQSSQDTSLWLDDFGSGYAGN
;
A
#
# COMPACT_ATOMS: atom_id res chain seq x y z
N MET A 1 -8.82 9.47 21.76
CA MET A 1 -8.13 9.94 20.54
C MET A 1 -8.78 11.23 20.09
N ASN A 2 -8.00 12.23 19.69
CA ASN A 2 -8.51 13.56 19.37
C ASN A 2 -8.83 13.63 17.86
N THR A 3 -10.06 13.26 17.48
CA THR A 3 -10.58 13.29 16.09
C THR A 3 -10.61 14.69 15.49
N LYS A 4 -10.41 15.73 16.30
CA LYS A 4 -10.38 17.15 15.93
C LYS A 4 -9.37 17.53 14.84
N ILE A 5 -8.35 16.70 14.55
CA ILE A 5 -7.39 17.00 13.47
C ILE A 5 -8.09 16.98 12.09
N PHE A 6 -9.14 16.18 11.91
CA PHE A 6 -9.85 16.04 10.64
C PHE A 6 -11.20 16.76 10.60
N GLU A 7 -11.71 17.25 11.74
CA GLU A 7 -13.04 17.87 11.82
C GLU A 7 -13.10 19.25 11.14
N ASP A 8 -11.98 19.98 11.05
CA ASP A 8 -11.95 21.34 10.47
C ASP A 8 -10.78 21.64 9.51
N ASN A 9 -9.81 20.71 9.33
CA ASN A 9 -8.64 20.92 8.47
C ASN A 9 -8.39 19.71 7.57
N ILE A 10 -8.59 19.90 6.25
CA ILE A 10 -8.09 18.96 5.26
C ILE A 10 -6.57 19.09 5.24
N LEU A 11 -5.87 18.24 6.00
CA LEU A 11 -4.40 18.18 5.97
C LEU A 11 -3.95 17.92 4.53
N SER A 12 -3.06 18.76 4.01
CA SER A 12 -2.36 18.50 2.76
C SER A 12 -1.14 17.60 3.02
N ARG A 13 -0.57 17.02 1.96
CA ARG A 13 0.64 16.20 2.08
C ARG A 13 1.78 16.95 2.81
N ASN A 14 1.93 18.25 2.55
CA ASN A 14 3.04 19.04 3.10
C ASN A 14 2.89 19.31 4.59
N ASP A 15 1.69 19.16 5.15
CA ASP A 15 1.42 19.34 6.58
C ASP A 15 1.79 18.10 7.39
N ILE A 16 2.19 17.01 6.71
CA ILE A 16 2.40 15.69 7.32
C ILE A 16 3.88 15.32 7.26
N ALA A 17 4.49 15.16 8.44
CA ALA A 17 5.79 14.53 8.58
C ALA A 17 5.63 12.99 8.57
N VAL A 18 5.84 12.38 7.40
CA VAL A 18 5.80 10.92 7.22
C VAL A 18 7.19 10.38 6.92
N ARG A 19 7.52 9.26 7.56
CA ARG A 19 8.69 8.44 7.24
C ARG A 19 8.23 7.06 6.77
N TYR A 20 9.01 6.47 5.88
CA TYR A 20 8.78 5.13 5.38
C TYR A 20 9.71 4.14 6.05
N VAL A 21 9.14 3.04 6.54
CA VAL A 21 9.88 1.94 7.17
C VAL A 21 9.55 0.64 6.47
N PHE A 22 10.47 -0.32 6.57
CA PHE A 22 10.32 -1.64 5.97
C PHE A 22 10.21 -2.70 7.05
N GLN A 23 9.05 -3.34 7.14
CA GLN A 23 8.85 -4.51 8.00
C GLN A 23 9.31 -5.76 7.26
N LYS A 24 10.10 -6.61 7.91
CA LYS A 24 10.70 -7.79 7.27
C LYS A 24 9.73 -8.97 7.32
N MET A 25 9.66 -9.73 6.22
CA MET A 25 8.94 -10.99 6.13
C MET A 25 9.90 -12.13 5.81
N PHE A 26 9.83 -13.19 6.61
CA PHE A 26 10.74 -14.32 6.50
C PHE A 26 10.00 -15.59 6.08
N SER A 27 10.67 -16.43 5.27
CA SER A 27 10.18 -17.79 5.03
C SER A 27 10.26 -18.64 6.31
N PRO A 28 9.63 -19.83 6.35
CA PRO A 28 9.76 -20.75 7.49
C PRO A 28 11.21 -21.17 7.79
N GLN A 29 12.12 -21.04 6.81
CA GLN A 29 13.54 -21.33 6.96
C GLN A 29 14.35 -20.12 7.49
N GLY A 30 13.69 -19.00 7.79
CA GLY A 30 14.34 -17.78 8.29
C GLY A 30 14.97 -16.91 7.20
N THR A 31 14.73 -17.19 5.92
CA THR A 31 15.24 -16.38 4.80
C THR A 31 14.36 -15.15 4.60
N LEU A 32 14.94 -13.96 4.48
CA LEU A 32 14.20 -12.76 4.13
C LEU A 32 13.66 -12.88 2.69
N VAL A 33 12.34 -12.85 2.52
CA VAL A 33 11.68 -13.04 1.21
C VAL A 33 10.95 -11.80 0.74
N ALA A 34 10.45 -10.98 1.67
CA ALA A 34 9.77 -9.74 1.35
C ALA A 34 9.95 -8.69 2.45
N VAL A 35 9.63 -7.44 2.10
CA VAL A 35 9.47 -6.36 3.06
C VAL A 35 8.20 -5.56 2.77
N GLU A 36 7.50 -5.18 3.82
CA GLU A 36 6.32 -4.32 3.74
C GLU A 36 6.74 -2.87 3.90
N CYS A 37 6.42 -2.02 2.92
CA CYS A 37 6.65 -0.59 3.02
C CYS A 37 5.51 0.07 3.80
N LEU A 38 5.81 0.52 5.02
CA LEU A 38 4.85 1.11 5.94
C LEU A 38 5.09 2.60 6.16
N SER A 39 4.00 3.34 6.38
CA SER A 39 4.05 4.74 6.79
C SER A 39 4.11 4.86 8.32
N ARG A 40 4.91 5.81 8.81
CA ARG A 40 4.94 6.25 10.21
C ARG A 40 4.88 7.77 10.26
N PHE A 41 4.09 8.29 11.19
CA PHE A 41 3.86 9.72 11.35
C PHE A 41 4.53 10.19 12.63
N ASP A 42 5.51 11.08 12.52
CA ASP A 42 6.38 11.44 13.66
C ASP A 42 5.72 12.48 14.59
N ASN A 43 4.91 13.37 14.02
CA ASN A 43 4.30 14.50 14.74
C ASN A 43 2.78 14.36 14.90
N LEU A 44 2.21 13.20 14.56
CA LEU A 44 0.79 12.91 14.72
C LEU A 44 0.60 11.75 15.70
N SER A 45 -0.12 11.98 16.78
CA SER A 45 -0.52 10.92 17.73
C SER A 45 -1.73 10.13 17.22
N ILE A 46 -1.58 9.55 16.03
CA ILE A 46 -2.61 8.76 15.34
C ILE A 46 -2.01 7.47 14.80
N SER A 47 -2.78 6.39 14.81
CA SER A 47 -2.36 5.15 14.16
C SER A 47 -2.34 5.36 12.63
N PRO A 48 -1.49 4.64 11.87
CA PRO A 48 -1.53 4.73 10.42
C PRO A 48 -2.89 4.36 9.84
N GLU A 49 -3.54 3.35 10.38
CA GLU A 49 -4.88 2.91 9.98
C GLU A 49 -5.92 4.05 10.16
N ASP A 50 -5.98 4.66 11.33
CA ASP A 50 -6.90 5.77 11.60
C ASP A 50 -6.58 6.98 10.72
N PHE A 51 -5.30 7.24 10.44
CA PHE A 51 -4.90 8.31 9.53
C PHE A 51 -5.43 8.06 8.12
N PHE A 52 -5.17 6.88 7.55
CA PHE A 52 -5.58 6.57 6.18
C PHE A 52 -7.10 6.49 6.02
N ARG A 53 -7.83 6.14 7.08
CA ARG A 53 -9.30 6.18 7.12
C ARG A 53 -9.87 7.59 6.88
N HIS A 54 -9.17 8.64 7.34
CA HIS A 54 -9.63 10.02 7.25
C HIS A 54 -8.86 10.87 6.22
N ALA A 55 -7.74 10.36 5.70
CA ALA A 55 -6.94 11.05 4.70
C ALA A 55 -7.70 11.21 3.37
N THR A 56 -7.54 12.36 2.73
CA THR A 56 -8.10 12.60 1.40
C THR A 56 -7.47 11.68 0.36
N ALA A 57 -8.19 11.44 -0.73
CA ALA A 57 -7.68 10.70 -1.90
C ALA A 57 -6.31 11.23 -2.37
N ALA A 58 -6.16 12.56 -2.49
CA ALA A 58 -4.91 13.18 -2.93
C ALA A 58 -3.73 12.91 -1.99
N VAL A 59 -3.95 12.91 -0.67
CA VAL A 59 -2.89 12.57 0.31
C VAL A 59 -2.51 11.10 0.21
N ARG A 60 -3.50 10.21 0.10
CA ARG A 60 -3.27 8.77 -0.04
C ARG A 60 -2.48 8.44 -1.31
N GLU A 61 -2.90 9.00 -2.45
CA GLU A 61 -2.20 8.87 -3.73
C GLU A 61 -0.76 9.35 -3.63
N ARG A 62 -0.53 10.52 -3.02
CA ARG A 62 0.80 11.08 -2.89
C ARG A 62 1.72 10.21 -2.03
N ILE A 63 1.23 9.70 -0.91
CA ILE A 63 1.98 8.78 -0.05
C ILE A 63 2.31 7.48 -0.80
N PHE A 64 1.34 6.92 -1.52
CA PHE A 64 1.54 5.72 -2.35
C PHE A 64 2.63 5.94 -3.41
N LEU A 65 2.59 7.05 -4.14
CA LEU A 65 3.60 7.39 -5.15
C LEU A 65 4.99 7.58 -4.56
N GLU A 66 5.09 8.13 -3.35
CA GLU A 66 6.35 8.30 -2.63
C GLU A 66 6.93 6.95 -2.18
N GLN A 67 6.10 6.03 -1.69
CA GLN A 67 6.52 4.65 -1.38
C GLN A 67 7.01 3.92 -2.63
N LEU A 68 6.28 4.05 -3.75
CA LEU A 68 6.66 3.46 -5.02
C LEU A 68 8.00 4.01 -5.53
N ALA A 69 8.20 5.34 -5.45
CA ALA A 69 9.46 5.99 -5.83
C ALA A 69 10.64 5.57 -4.92
N LEU A 70 10.38 5.36 -3.63
CA LEU A 70 11.39 4.85 -2.71
C LEU A 70 11.84 3.43 -3.10
N ILE A 71 10.90 2.54 -3.42
CA ILE A 71 11.23 1.18 -3.87
C ILE A 71 11.97 1.23 -5.21
N GLU A 72 11.51 2.06 -6.15
CA GLU A 72 12.17 2.28 -7.45
C GLU A 72 13.65 2.69 -7.29
N LYS A 73 13.93 3.63 -6.39
CA LYS A 73 15.30 4.08 -6.07
C LYS A 73 16.20 2.92 -5.61
N HIS A 74 15.63 1.91 -4.94
CA HIS A 74 16.34 0.76 -4.40
C HIS A 74 16.12 -0.54 -5.19
N LYS A 75 15.47 -0.47 -6.37
CA LYS A 75 15.08 -1.63 -7.20
C LYS A 75 16.20 -2.64 -7.40
N ALA A 76 17.42 -2.17 -7.69
CA ALA A 76 18.55 -3.05 -7.95
C ALA A 76 18.92 -3.94 -6.74
N TRP A 77 18.67 -3.48 -5.50
CA TRP A 77 18.89 -4.29 -4.31
C TRP A 77 17.82 -5.38 -4.19
N PHE A 78 16.55 -5.05 -4.40
CA PHE A 78 15.45 -6.02 -4.38
C PHE A 78 15.66 -7.16 -5.39
N LEU A 79 15.99 -6.79 -6.64
CA LEU A 79 16.21 -7.78 -7.70
C LEU A 79 17.42 -8.67 -7.45
N ARG A 80 18.55 -8.11 -6.99
CA ARG A 80 19.76 -8.91 -6.72
C ARG A 80 19.59 -9.89 -5.56
N ASN A 81 18.76 -9.55 -4.56
CA ASN A 81 18.56 -10.38 -3.38
C ASN A 81 17.31 -11.26 -3.47
N HIS A 82 16.56 -11.20 -4.57
CA HIS A 82 15.29 -11.90 -4.74
C HIS A 82 14.29 -11.58 -3.60
N ILE A 83 14.22 -10.31 -3.21
CA ILE A 83 13.32 -9.81 -2.16
C ILE A 83 12.21 -8.99 -2.81
N SER A 84 10.97 -9.31 -2.45
CA SER A 84 9.79 -8.54 -2.84
C SER A 84 9.57 -7.34 -1.90
N ALA A 85 9.00 -6.26 -2.42
CA ALA A 85 8.48 -5.15 -1.64
C ALA A 85 6.97 -5.12 -1.76
N THR A 86 6.26 -5.01 -0.64
CA THR A 86 4.80 -4.90 -0.62
C THR A 86 4.38 -3.50 -0.17
N ILE A 87 3.24 -3.04 -0.67
CA ILE A 87 2.61 -1.77 -0.28
C ILE A 87 1.12 -2.02 -0.04
N ASN A 88 0.61 -1.59 1.10
CA ASN A 88 -0.82 -1.58 1.38
C ASN A 88 -1.57 -0.64 0.45
N VAL A 89 -2.67 -1.11 -0.14
CA VAL A 89 -3.50 -0.33 -1.05
C VAL A 89 -4.98 -0.46 -0.69
N ASP A 90 -5.71 0.64 -0.86
CA ASP A 90 -7.17 0.67 -0.75
C ASP A 90 -7.84 0.71 -2.13
N ASP A 91 -9.18 0.75 -2.17
CA ASP A 91 -9.97 0.83 -3.40
C ASP A 91 -9.59 2.01 -4.30
N HIS A 92 -9.22 3.15 -3.70
CA HIS A 92 -8.85 4.33 -4.47
C HIS A 92 -7.51 4.11 -5.18
N ILE A 93 -6.51 3.59 -4.47
CA ILE A 93 -5.19 3.29 -5.03
C ILE A 93 -5.28 2.16 -6.07
N LEU A 94 -6.14 1.17 -5.88
CA LEU A 94 -6.35 0.14 -6.91
C LEU A 94 -6.91 0.71 -8.21
N ASN A 95 -7.81 1.68 -8.13
CA ASN A 95 -8.28 2.37 -9.33
C ASN A 95 -7.17 3.18 -10.00
N LEU A 96 -6.30 3.81 -9.22
CA LEU A 96 -5.11 4.50 -9.73
C LEU A 96 -4.15 3.53 -10.45
N LEU A 97 -3.93 2.33 -9.91
CA LEU A 97 -3.10 1.28 -10.50
C LEU A 97 -3.57 0.82 -11.89
N ARG A 98 -4.84 1.08 -12.25
CA ARG A 98 -5.40 0.75 -13.58
C ARG A 98 -5.05 1.81 -14.65
N GLN A 99 -4.58 2.98 -14.25
CA GLN A 99 -4.15 4.00 -15.20
C GLN A 99 -2.90 3.51 -15.96
N LYS A 100 -2.87 3.72 -17.28
CA LYS A 100 -1.83 3.17 -18.17
C LYS A 100 -0.41 3.50 -17.70
N ASP A 101 -0.17 4.74 -17.30
CA ASP A 101 1.16 5.20 -16.91
C ASP A 101 1.62 4.56 -15.59
N ILE A 102 0.71 4.46 -14.62
CA ILE A 102 0.97 3.80 -13.34
C ILE A 102 1.20 2.30 -13.54
N LYS A 103 0.34 1.64 -14.32
CA LYS A 103 0.49 0.22 -14.66
C LYS A 103 1.83 -0.07 -15.32
N ALA A 104 2.25 0.76 -16.29
CA ALA A 104 3.55 0.63 -16.95
C ALA A 104 4.72 0.82 -15.96
N LYS A 105 4.61 1.81 -15.06
CA LYS A 105 5.61 2.04 -14.02
C LYS A 105 5.77 0.84 -13.09
N VAL A 106 4.67 0.28 -12.60
CA VAL A 106 4.69 -0.88 -11.70
C VAL A 106 5.23 -2.13 -12.42
N ALA A 107 4.77 -2.38 -13.66
CA ALA A 107 5.26 -3.50 -14.47
C ALA A 107 6.78 -3.44 -14.68
N ALA A 108 7.35 -2.23 -14.79
CA ALA A 108 8.79 -2.04 -14.92
C ALA A 108 9.57 -2.35 -13.63
N LEU A 109 8.96 -2.29 -12.43
CA LEU A 109 9.67 -2.54 -11.16
C LEU A 109 9.91 -4.02 -10.89
N THR A 110 8.97 -4.89 -11.28
CA THR A 110 8.95 -6.36 -11.14
C THR A 110 9.16 -6.93 -9.73
N CYS A 111 9.57 -6.12 -8.75
CA CYS A 111 9.76 -6.51 -7.35
C CYS A 111 8.69 -5.94 -6.41
N VAL A 112 7.67 -5.26 -6.94
CA VAL A 112 6.59 -4.65 -6.16
C VAL A 112 5.34 -5.51 -6.24
N HIS A 113 4.70 -5.72 -5.11
CA HIS A 113 3.41 -6.37 -4.96
C HIS A 113 2.52 -5.49 -4.08
N PHE A 114 1.20 -5.65 -4.15
CA PHE A 114 0.27 -4.83 -3.38
C PHE A 114 -0.53 -5.67 -2.41
N GLU A 115 -0.68 -5.18 -1.19
CA GLU A 115 -1.46 -5.81 -0.13
C GLU A 115 -2.82 -5.14 -0.02
N VAL A 116 -3.87 -5.96 0.02
CA VAL A 116 -5.26 -5.52 0.21
C VAL A 116 -5.81 -6.21 1.46
N THR A 117 -6.57 -5.50 2.28
CA THR A 117 -7.17 -6.06 3.50
C THR A 117 -8.56 -6.65 3.22
N GLU A 118 -8.98 -7.69 3.96
CA GLU A 118 -10.34 -8.25 3.86
C GLU A 118 -11.48 -7.24 4.10
N ASN A 119 -11.24 -6.16 4.84
CA ASN A 119 -12.24 -5.10 5.11
C ASN A 119 -12.48 -4.16 3.92
N ALA A 120 -11.82 -4.38 2.79
CA ALA A 120 -12.09 -3.62 1.58
C ALA A 120 -13.34 -4.17 0.87
N GLU A 121 -14.52 -3.84 1.40
CA GLU A 121 -15.81 -4.39 0.95
C GLU A 121 -16.07 -4.22 -0.56
N ASN A 122 -15.65 -3.09 -1.19
CA ASN A 122 -15.83 -2.89 -2.64
C ASN A 122 -14.87 -3.75 -3.49
N LEU A 123 -13.78 -4.21 -2.88
CA LEU A 123 -12.66 -4.88 -3.52
C LEU A 123 -13.01 -6.34 -3.81
N LEU A 124 -13.65 -7.01 -2.85
CA LEU A 124 -14.13 -8.38 -2.92
C LEU A 124 -15.35 -8.55 -3.84
N HIS A 125 -16.24 -7.54 -3.89
CA HIS A 125 -17.48 -7.66 -4.66
C HIS A 125 -17.38 -7.32 -6.15
N ASN A 126 -16.47 -6.44 -6.60
CA ASN A 126 -16.42 -6.04 -8.03
C ASN A 126 -15.01 -5.81 -8.62
N SER A 127 -13.98 -5.59 -7.81
CA SER A 127 -12.70 -5.05 -8.29
C SER A 127 -11.66 -6.13 -8.61
N LEU A 128 -11.64 -7.24 -7.87
CA LEU A 128 -10.77 -8.40 -8.14
C LEU A 128 -11.07 -9.06 -9.49
N ALA A 129 -12.34 -9.05 -9.93
CA ALA A 129 -12.72 -9.57 -11.24
C ALA A 129 -12.08 -8.81 -12.43
N ALA A 130 -11.66 -7.56 -12.22
CA ALA A 130 -10.92 -6.80 -13.22
C ALA A 130 -9.39 -7.04 -13.19
N TRP A 131 -8.89 -7.70 -12.13
CA TRP A 131 -7.48 -8.07 -11.92
C TRP A 131 -7.22 -9.52 -12.37
N GLN A 132 -7.77 -9.88 -13.53
CA GLN A 132 -7.74 -11.25 -14.07
C GLN A 132 -6.68 -11.47 -15.17
N SER A 133 -5.93 -10.44 -15.57
CA SER A 133 -4.91 -10.61 -16.63
C SER A 133 -3.57 -11.04 -16.03
N SER A 134 -2.90 -12.00 -16.67
CA SER A 134 -1.55 -12.46 -16.28
C SER A 134 -0.46 -11.38 -16.39
N GLN A 135 -0.81 -10.18 -16.88
CA GLN A 135 0.06 -9.01 -16.97
C GLN A 135 -0.16 -8.01 -15.82
N ASP A 136 -1.18 -8.23 -14.98
CA ASP A 136 -1.34 -7.43 -13.78
C ASP A 136 -0.27 -7.83 -12.75
N THR A 137 0.07 -6.90 -11.87
CA THR A 137 1.01 -7.19 -10.76
C THR A 137 0.40 -8.27 -9.85
N SER A 138 1.06 -8.81 -8.83
CA SER A 138 0.33 -9.71 -7.90
C SER A 138 -0.30 -8.91 -6.75
N LEU A 139 -1.54 -9.25 -6.37
CA LEU A 139 -2.14 -8.84 -5.09
C LEU A 139 -1.88 -9.91 -4.05
N TRP A 140 -1.56 -9.47 -2.85
CA TRP A 140 -1.48 -10.29 -1.65
C TRP A 140 -2.66 -9.90 -0.78
N LEU A 141 -3.41 -10.89 -0.30
CA LEU A 141 -4.51 -10.64 0.62
C LEU A 141 -3.96 -10.67 2.04
N ASP A 142 -4.07 -9.55 2.74
CA ASP A 142 -3.74 -9.44 4.15
C ASP A 142 -4.95 -9.76 5.03
N ASP A 143 -4.69 -10.15 6.27
CA ASP A 143 -5.69 -10.55 7.28
C ASP A 143 -6.63 -11.69 6.84
N PHE A 144 -6.14 -12.63 6.02
CA PHE A 144 -6.96 -13.75 5.55
C PHE A 144 -7.56 -14.56 6.72
N GLY A 145 -8.88 -14.74 6.71
CA GLY A 145 -9.61 -15.47 7.76
C GLY A 145 -10.05 -14.62 8.95
N SER A 146 -9.98 -13.28 8.82
CA SER A 146 -10.49 -12.34 9.82
C SER A 146 -12.02 -12.26 9.85
N GLY A 147 -12.70 -12.77 8.81
CA GLY A 147 -14.16 -12.92 8.76
C GLY A 147 -14.91 -11.72 8.19
N TYR A 148 -14.20 -10.74 7.63
CA TYR A 148 -14.80 -9.57 6.98
C TYR A 148 -15.19 -9.81 5.52
N ALA A 149 -14.74 -10.92 4.91
CA ALA A 149 -15.09 -11.33 3.56
C ALA A 149 -16.18 -12.43 3.55
N GLY A 150 -17.40 -12.12 3.08
CA GLY A 150 -18.44 -13.15 2.84
C GLY A 150 -19.86 -12.87 3.35
N ASN A 151 -20.23 -11.62 3.62
CA ASN A 151 -21.61 -11.22 3.98
C ASN A 151 -22.41 -10.72 2.77
#